data_AF-A0A844EG58-F1
#
_entry.id   AF-A0A844EG58-F1
#
_cell.length_a   1.000
_cell.length_b   1.000
_cell.length_c   1.000
_cell.angle_alpha   90.00
_cell.angle_beta   90.00
_cell.angle_gamma   90.00
#
_symmetry.space_group_name_H-M   'P 1'
#
loop_
_entity.id
_entity.type
_entity.pdbx_description
1 polymer ?
#
loop_
_entity_poly.entity_id
_entity_poly.type
_entity_poly.pdbx_seq_one_letter_code
_entity_poly.pdbx_strand_id
1 'polypeptide(L)'
;DKVINVGISGPGVVKRALEQVRGQSIDVVSETIKKTAFKVTRMGQFVGNVAAKALNVPFGIVDLSLAPTPSQGDSVAEILEEIGLESVGAPGTTAALALLNDAVKKGGVMACEHVGGLSGAFIPVSEDSGMIKAVEHGNLNLEKLEAMTAVCSVGLDMVAVPGDTSAESISGMIADEAAIGVINNKTTAVRV
;
A
#
# COMPACT_ATOMS: atom_id res chain seq x y z
N ASP A 1 11.19 -8.07 -27.27
CA ASP A 1 11.59 -6.87 -26.51
C ASP A 1 11.78 -7.17 -25.04
N LYS A 2 12.67 -6.41 -24.38
CA LYS A 2 12.97 -6.50 -22.93
C LYS A 2 12.80 -5.11 -22.32
N VAL A 3 12.34 -5.02 -21.08
CA VAL A 3 12.15 -3.76 -20.34
C VAL A 3 12.46 -4.00 -18.86
N ILE A 4 12.94 -2.97 -18.15
CA ILE A 4 13.13 -2.99 -16.69
C ILE A 4 12.09 -2.09 -16.04
N ASN A 5 11.33 -2.65 -15.10
CA ASN A 5 10.47 -1.90 -14.19
C ASN A 5 11.07 -1.96 -12.79
N VAL A 6 10.84 -0.92 -11.98
CA VAL A 6 11.36 -0.85 -10.61
C VAL A 6 10.22 -0.61 -9.65
N GLY A 7 10.10 -1.48 -8.64
CA GLY A 7 9.29 -1.22 -7.45
C GLY A 7 10.14 -0.55 -6.38
N ILE A 8 9.60 0.47 -5.73
CA ILE A 8 10.21 1.10 -4.56
C ILE A 8 9.42 0.76 -3.31
N SER A 9 10.11 0.40 -2.23
CA SER A 9 9.51 0.33 -0.90
C SER A 9 9.86 1.59 -0.10
N GLY A 10 8.94 2.00 0.77
CA GLY A 10 9.03 3.22 1.55
C GLY A 10 8.20 3.33 2.83
N PRO A 11 7.49 2.31 3.38
CA PRO A 11 6.73 2.50 4.61
C PRO A 11 7.54 3.11 5.75
N GLY A 12 8.72 2.55 6.04
CA GLY A 12 9.58 3.08 7.10
C GLY A 12 10.12 4.50 6.86
N VAL A 13 10.15 4.98 5.61
CA VAL A 13 10.54 6.37 5.28
C VAL A 13 9.35 7.31 5.51
N VAL A 14 8.15 6.89 5.10
CA VAL A 14 6.91 7.66 5.30
C VAL A 14 6.59 7.78 6.79
N LYS A 15 6.67 6.69 7.55
CA LYS A 15 6.48 6.69 9.00
C LYS A 15 7.40 7.70 9.69
N ARG A 16 8.71 7.63 9.42
CA ARG A 16 9.70 8.57 9.99
C ARG A 16 9.44 10.02 9.64
N ALA A 17 8.90 10.29 8.45
CA ALA A 17 8.51 11.65 8.07
C ALA A 17 7.27 12.13 8.87
N LEU A 18 6.32 11.24 9.13
CA LEU A 18 5.11 11.54 9.91
C LEU A 18 5.39 11.77 11.40
N GLU A 19 6.37 11.07 11.97
CA GLU A 19 6.81 11.29 13.36
C GLU A 19 7.21 12.76 13.64
N GLN A 20 7.66 13.48 12.61
CA GLN A 20 8.04 14.90 12.71
C GLN A 20 6.86 15.86 12.68
N VAL A 21 5.66 15.38 12.33
CA VAL A 21 4.43 16.19 12.19
C VAL A 21 3.27 15.63 13.03
N ARG A 22 3.56 14.88 14.10
CA ARG A 22 2.57 14.40 15.06
C ARG A 22 1.70 15.54 15.59
N GLY A 23 0.38 15.32 15.62
CA GLY A 23 -0.61 16.29 16.12
C GLY A 23 -0.84 17.51 15.21
N GLN A 24 -0.22 17.57 14.04
CA GLN A 24 -0.48 18.61 13.04
C GLN A 24 -1.80 18.35 12.29
N SER A 25 -2.26 19.34 11.51
CA SER A 25 -3.46 19.18 10.69
C SER A 25 -3.27 18.13 9.60
N ILE A 26 -4.40 17.56 9.14
CA ILE A 26 -4.43 16.57 8.06
C ILE A 26 -3.78 17.10 6.77
N ASP A 27 -3.86 18.40 6.51
CA ASP A 27 -3.20 19.03 5.36
C ASP A 27 -1.67 18.90 5.43
N VAL A 28 -1.10 19.11 6.62
CA VAL A 28 0.35 18.98 6.85
C VAL A 28 0.79 17.52 6.72
N VAL A 29 0.00 16.59 7.27
CA VAL A 29 0.22 15.14 7.14
C VAL A 29 0.25 14.72 5.67
N SER A 30 -0.78 15.10 4.90
CA SER A 30 -0.90 14.80 3.47
C SER A 30 0.26 15.37 2.65
N GLU A 31 0.62 16.65 2.88
CA GLU A 31 1.76 17.28 2.20
C GLU A 31 3.09 16.61 2.54
N THR A 32 3.25 16.13 3.77
CA THR A 32 4.45 15.42 4.22
C THR A 32 4.59 14.07 3.51
N ILE A 33 3.50 13.30 3.42
CA ILE A 33 3.45 12.04 2.67
C ILE A 33 3.78 12.30 1.20
N LYS A 34 3.13 13.29 0.58
CA LYS A 34 3.34 13.65 -0.84
C LYS A 34 4.79 14.01 -1.16
N LYS A 35 5.41 14.87 -0.34
CA LYS A 35 6.83 15.26 -0.49
C LYS A 35 7.77 14.08 -0.28
N THR A 36 7.43 13.17 0.63
CA THR A 36 8.23 11.97 0.89
C THR A 36 8.14 11.01 -0.27
N ALA A 37 6.94 10.72 -0.75
CA ALA A 37 6.69 9.88 -1.93
C ALA A 37 7.43 10.41 -3.17
N PHE A 38 7.43 11.74 -3.40
CA PHE A 38 8.21 12.36 -4.48
C PHE A 38 9.71 11.99 -4.40
N LYS A 39 10.33 12.12 -3.22
CA LYS A 39 11.77 11.84 -3.03
C LYS A 39 12.10 10.37 -3.22
N VAL A 40 11.30 9.46 -2.66
CA VAL A 40 11.49 8.01 -2.81
C VAL A 40 11.35 7.61 -4.28
N THR A 41 10.36 8.17 -4.97
CA THR A 41 10.12 7.93 -6.40
C THR A 41 11.27 8.40 -7.28
N ARG A 42 11.83 9.59 -7.00
CA ARG A 42 13.04 10.09 -7.71
C ARG A 42 14.24 9.15 -7.54
N MET A 43 14.40 8.57 -6.34
CA MET A 43 15.44 7.58 -6.11
C MET A 43 15.20 6.30 -6.92
N GLY A 44 13.96 5.81 -6.97
CA GLY A 44 13.56 4.67 -7.80
C GLY A 44 13.87 4.87 -9.28
N GLN A 45 13.52 6.04 -9.83
CA GLN A 45 13.84 6.42 -11.20
C GLN A 45 15.35 6.42 -11.46
N PHE A 46 16.13 6.99 -10.53
CA PHE A 46 17.58 7.06 -10.67
C PHE A 46 18.20 5.65 -10.74
N VAL A 47 17.83 4.77 -9.80
CA VAL A 47 18.31 3.37 -9.76
C VAL A 47 17.87 2.62 -11.02
N GLY A 48 16.62 2.80 -11.45
CA GLY A 48 16.08 2.21 -12.67
C GLY A 48 16.86 2.62 -13.92
N ASN A 49 17.19 3.90 -14.05
CA ASN A 49 18.00 4.42 -15.17
C ASN A 49 19.42 3.85 -15.16
N VAL A 50 20.04 3.70 -13.99
CA VAL A 50 21.37 3.08 -13.86
C VAL A 50 21.33 1.61 -14.29
N ALA A 51 20.34 0.85 -13.82
CA ALA A 51 20.16 -0.56 -14.17
C ALA A 51 19.87 -0.76 -15.67
N ALA A 52 18.96 0.04 -16.23
CA ALA A 52 18.62 0.04 -17.65
C ALA A 52 19.84 0.34 -18.53
N LYS A 53 20.65 1.34 -18.16
CA LYS A 53 21.89 1.67 -18.87
C LYS A 53 22.93 0.55 -18.78
N ALA A 54 23.11 -0.05 -17.60
CA ALA A 54 24.07 -1.13 -17.39
C ALA A 54 23.71 -2.39 -18.18
N LEU A 55 22.42 -2.70 -18.29
CA LEU A 55 21.91 -3.88 -18.98
C LEU A 55 21.59 -3.64 -20.47
N ASN A 56 21.74 -2.40 -20.94
CA ASN A 56 21.40 -1.97 -22.30
C ASN A 56 19.97 -2.39 -22.71
N VAL A 57 19.01 -2.14 -21.82
CA VAL A 57 17.57 -2.40 -22.02
C VAL A 57 16.76 -1.16 -21.66
N PRO A 58 15.62 -0.90 -22.34
CA PRO A 58 14.74 0.20 -22.00
C PRO A 58 14.29 0.18 -20.53
N PHE A 59 14.23 1.37 -19.94
CA PHE A 59 13.54 1.59 -18.67
C PHE A 59 12.04 1.73 -18.92
N GLY A 60 11.23 1.04 -18.12
CA GLY A 60 9.77 1.08 -18.18
C GLY A 60 9.22 2.00 -17.10
N ILE A 61 8.55 1.43 -16.10
CA ILE A 61 7.83 2.18 -15.06
C ILE A 61 8.51 2.10 -13.69
N VAL A 62 8.17 3.09 -12.85
CA VAL A 62 8.32 2.99 -11.40
C VAL A 62 6.96 2.67 -10.76
N ASP A 63 6.91 1.62 -9.95
CA ASP A 63 5.76 1.30 -9.09
C ASP A 63 5.93 1.99 -7.73
N LEU A 64 4.95 2.81 -7.38
CA LEU A 64 4.93 3.67 -6.20
C LEU A 64 4.47 2.94 -4.92
N SER A 65 4.14 1.66 -5.03
CA SER A 65 3.44 0.96 -3.98
C SER A 65 4.23 0.88 -2.67
N LEU A 66 3.59 1.22 -1.55
CA LEU A 66 4.18 1.03 -0.24
C LEU A 66 4.02 -0.45 0.14
N ALA A 67 5.08 -1.24 -0.08
CA ALA A 67 5.13 -2.64 0.28
C ALA A 67 5.82 -2.82 1.64
N PRO A 68 5.09 -3.24 2.70
CA PRO A 68 5.68 -3.52 4.00
C PRO A 68 6.48 -4.82 3.98
N THR A 69 7.28 -5.02 5.03
CA THR A 69 7.97 -6.28 5.27
C THR A 69 7.75 -6.72 6.72
N PRO A 70 8.05 -7.99 7.07
CA PRO A 70 7.97 -8.45 8.45
C PRO A 70 8.96 -7.75 9.39
N SER A 71 9.85 -6.90 8.86
CA SER A 71 10.84 -6.16 9.63
C SER A 71 10.19 -5.04 10.45
N GLN A 72 10.63 -4.87 11.69
CA GLN A 72 10.14 -3.78 12.53
C GLN A 72 10.41 -2.41 11.90
N GLY A 73 9.40 -1.53 11.97
CA GLY A 73 9.48 -0.17 11.43
C GLY A 73 9.22 -0.06 9.92
N ASP A 74 8.82 -1.14 9.26
CA ASP A 74 8.46 -1.16 7.83
C ASP A 74 7.03 -1.67 7.64
N SER A 75 6.07 -0.94 8.22
CA SER A 75 4.65 -1.30 8.31
C SER A 75 3.75 -0.17 7.81
N VAL A 76 2.74 -0.53 7.02
CA VAL A 76 1.64 0.35 6.62
C VAL A 76 0.67 0.56 7.80
N ALA A 77 0.42 -0.46 8.60
CA ALA A 77 -0.39 -0.31 9.82
C ALA A 77 0.18 0.75 10.77
N GLU A 78 1.51 0.74 10.99
CA GLU A 78 2.17 1.75 11.81
C GLU A 78 2.07 3.16 11.20
N ILE A 79 2.03 3.30 9.86
CA ILE A 79 1.78 4.60 9.22
C ILE A 79 0.36 5.09 9.54
N LEU A 80 -0.64 4.20 9.45
CA LEU A 80 -2.03 4.56 9.72
C LEU A 80 -2.25 4.96 11.19
N GLU A 81 -1.57 4.27 12.11
CA GLU A 81 -1.52 4.63 13.53
C GLU A 81 -0.81 5.97 13.74
N GLU A 82 0.29 6.21 13.04
CA GLU A 82 1.05 7.46 13.08
C GLU A 82 0.27 8.67 12.54
N ILE A 83 -0.67 8.46 11.60
CA ILE A 83 -1.62 9.49 11.15
C ILE A 83 -2.57 9.90 12.29
N GLY A 84 -2.78 9.05 13.29
CA GLY A 84 -3.55 9.34 14.49
C GLY A 84 -4.59 8.29 14.86
N LEU A 85 -4.55 7.08 14.29
CA LEU A 85 -5.41 5.98 14.70
C LEU A 85 -4.85 5.29 15.95
N GLU A 86 -5.74 4.81 16.81
CA GLU A 86 -5.34 3.98 17.97
C GLU A 86 -4.80 2.61 17.54
N SER A 87 -5.43 2.01 16.52
CA SER A 87 -5.04 0.73 15.93
C SER A 87 -5.55 0.70 14.49
N VAL A 88 -4.80 0.06 13.59
CA VAL A 88 -5.37 -0.30 12.28
C VAL A 88 -6.61 -1.19 12.48
N GLY A 89 -7.65 -0.92 11.71
CA GLY A 89 -8.96 -1.58 11.82
C GLY A 89 -10.02 -0.74 12.56
N ALA A 90 -9.60 0.20 13.41
CA ALA A 90 -10.51 1.12 14.10
C ALA A 90 -11.29 2.04 13.13
N PRO A 91 -12.41 2.66 13.58
CA PRO A 91 -13.08 3.71 12.82
C PRO A 91 -12.10 4.80 12.37
N GLY A 92 -12.16 5.19 11.09
CA GLY A 92 -11.19 6.11 10.47
C GLY A 92 -10.09 5.42 9.65
N THR A 93 -9.82 4.13 9.86
CA THR A 93 -8.77 3.39 9.11
C THR A 93 -8.91 3.51 7.59
N THR A 94 -10.12 3.34 7.07
CA THR A 94 -10.39 3.44 5.62
C THR A 94 -10.12 4.87 5.10
N ALA A 95 -10.45 5.90 5.87
CA ALA A 95 -10.19 7.29 5.48
C ALA A 95 -8.69 7.62 5.51
N ALA A 96 -7.97 7.18 6.55
CA ALA A 96 -6.53 7.34 6.67
C ALA A 96 -5.79 6.62 5.52
N LEU A 97 -6.22 5.41 5.17
CA LEU A 97 -5.66 4.66 4.05
C LEU A 97 -5.94 5.34 2.70
N ALA A 98 -7.15 5.87 2.50
CA ALA A 98 -7.49 6.64 1.30
C ALA A 98 -6.59 7.88 1.16
N LEU A 99 -6.37 8.61 2.26
CA LEU A 99 -5.47 9.77 2.28
C LEU A 99 -4.02 9.38 1.96
N LEU A 100 -3.52 8.30 2.58
CA LEU A 100 -2.18 7.78 2.33
C LEU A 100 -2.01 7.45 0.84
N ASN A 101 -2.94 6.69 0.27
CA ASN A 101 -2.90 6.29 -1.14
C ASN A 101 -2.96 7.50 -2.09
N ASP A 102 -3.84 8.46 -1.83
CA ASP A 102 -3.97 9.67 -2.63
C ASP A 102 -2.68 10.52 -2.59
N ALA A 103 -2.12 10.74 -1.39
CA ALA A 103 -0.91 11.52 -1.22
C ALA A 103 0.31 10.84 -1.86
N VAL A 104 0.46 9.52 -1.72
CA VAL A 104 1.53 8.74 -2.37
C VAL A 104 1.41 8.82 -3.89
N LYS A 105 0.22 8.58 -4.46
CA LYS A 105 -0.02 8.67 -5.90
C LYS A 105 0.32 10.07 -6.43
N LYS A 106 -0.19 11.12 -5.79
CA LYS A 106 0.08 12.52 -6.19
C LYS A 106 1.57 12.87 -6.11
N GLY A 107 2.27 12.39 -5.09
CA GLY A 107 3.71 12.62 -4.91
C GLY A 107 4.55 11.90 -5.96
N GLY A 108 4.24 10.63 -6.22
CA GLY A 108 4.99 9.80 -7.16
C GLY A 108 4.75 10.16 -8.63
N VAL A 109 3.52 10.49 -9.03
CA VAL A 109 3.22 10.93 -10.41
C VAL A 109 3.99 12.21 -10.78
N MET A 110 4.24 13.10 -9.81
CA MET A 110 5.06 14.29 -10.02
C MET A 110 6.57 13.99 -10.22
N ALA A 111 7.02 12.81 -9.78
CA ALA A 111 8.45 12.48 -9.67
C ALA A 111 9.01 11.64 -10.83
N CYS A 112 8.18 10.97 -11.63
CA CYS A 112 8.63 10.02 -12.65
C CYS A 112 8.11 10.34 -14.04
N GLU A 113 8.85 9.88 -15.06
CA GLU A 113 8.45 10.00 -16.46
C GLU A 113 7.31 9.03 -16.79
N HIS A 114 7.42 7.79 -16.27
CA HIS A 114 6.41 6.75 -16.44
C HIS A 114 6.13 6.09 -15.09
N VAL A 115 4.92 6.28 -14.59
CA VAL A 115 4.40 5.62 -13.39
C VAL A 115 3.45 4.51 -13.81
N GLY A 116 3.52 3.36 -13.13
CA GLY A 116 2.67 2.20 -13.40
C GLY A 116 2.56 1.27 -12.19
N GLY A 117 2.01 0.07 -12.39
CA GLY A 117 1.76 -0.87 -11.31
C GLY A 117 0.52 -0.51 -10.48
N LEU A 118 0.36 -1.15 -9.32
CA LEU A 118 -0.80 -0.91 -8.44
C LEU A 118 -0.74 0.48 -7.80
N SER A 119 0.47 1.01 -7.59
CA SER A 119 0.75 2.34 -7.06
C SER A 119 -0.09 2.68 -5.82
N GLY A 120 -0.21 1.75 -4.87
CA GLY A 120 -1.00 1.90 -3.64
C GLY A 120 -0.30 1.29 -2.41
N ALA A 121 -0.84 1.52 -1.21
CA ALA A 121 -0.30 0.96 0.02
C ALA A 121 -0.76 -0.50 0.19
N PHE A 122 0.18 -1.44 0.19
CA PHE A 122 -0.15 -2.84 0.36
C PHE A 122 -0.68 -3.07 1.78
N ILE A 123 -1.68 -3.95 1.89
CA ILE A 123 -2.26 -4.37 3.16
C ILE A 123 -2.12 -5.89 3.39
N PRO A 124 -0.90 -6.46 3.30
CA PRO A 124 -0.69 -7.89 3.35
C PRO A 124 -0.72 -8.36 4.80
N VAL A 125 -1.82 -9.01 5.20
CA VAL A 125 -2.11 -9.28 6.62
C VAL A 125 -0.96 -10.03 7.31
N SER A 126 -0.44 -11.09 6.69
CA SER A 126 0.64 -11.91 7.28
C SER A 126 2.07 -11.43 7.00
N GLU A 127 2.26 -10.34 6.24
CA GLU A 127 3.60 -9.76 5.99
C GLU A 127 3.81 -8.42 6.71
N ASP A 128 2.75 -7.74 7.14
CA ASP A 128 2.82 -6.48 7.91
C ASP A 128 2.66 -6.76 9.42
N SER A 129 3.73 -6.54 10.18
CA SER A 129 3.74 -6.81 11.63
C SER A 129 2.69 -6.05 12.44
N GLY A 130 2.25 -4.88 11.99
CA GLY A 130 1.17 -4.13 12.65
C GLY A 130 -0.21 -4.69 12.31
N MET A 131 -0.40 -5.20 11.08
CA MET A 131 -1.65 -5.88 10.70
C MET A 131 -1.82 -7.20 11.43
N ILE A 132 -0.75 -8.00 11.57
CA ILE A 132 -0.76 -9.24 12.36
C ILE A 132 -1.27 -8.95 13.79
N LYS A 133 -0.67 -7.96 14.46
CA LYS A 133 -1.09 -7.57 15.82
C LYS A 133 -2.54 -7.12 15.88
N ALA A 134 -3.01 -6.38 14.88
CA ALA A 134 -4.39 -5.92 14.85
C ALA A 134 -5.38 -7.07 14.66
N VAL A 135 -5.04 -8.10 13.88
CA VAL A 135 -5.84 -9.33 13.78
C VAL A 135 -5.81 -10.12 15.09
N GLU A 136 -4.63 -10.31 15.70
CA GLU A 136 -4.46 -11.02 16.98
C GLU A 136 -5.25 -10.35 18.12
N HIS A 137 -5.33 -9.02 18.12
CA HIS A 137 -6.13 -8.25 19.08
C HIS A 137 -7.62 -8.14 18.70
N GLY A 138 -8.03 -8.66 17.53
CA GLY A 138 -9.42 -8.61 17.07
C GLY A 138 -9.88 -7.24 16.56
N ASN A 139 -8.96 -6.32 16.30
CA ASN A 139 -9.24 -4.98 15.78
C ASN A 139 -9.41 -4.96 14.25
N LEU A 140 -8.81 -5.93 13.55
CA LEU A 140 -8.86 -6.07 12.11
C LEU A 140 -9.53 -7.40 11.73
N ASN A 141 -10.65 -7.32 11.01
CA ASN A 141 -11.39 -8.47 10.49
C ASN A 141 -11.46 -8.45 8.96
N LEU A 142 -12.01 -9.52 8.36
CA LEU A 142 -12.06 -9.68 6.92
C LEU A 142 -12.92 -8.61 6.24
N GLU A 143 -14.06 -8.26 6.84
CA GLU A 143 -14.97 -7.24 6.31
C GLU A 143 -14.34 -5.85 6.37
N LYS A 144 -13.50 -5.58 7.37
CA LYS A 144 -12.74 -4.32 7.44
C LYS A 144 -11.63 -4.28 6.41
N LEU A 145 -10.97 -5.40 6.14
CA LEU A 145 -9.99 -5.52 5.05
C LEU A 145 -10.67 -5.27 3.71
N GLU A 146 -11.81 -5.89 3.43
CA GLU A 146 -12.65 -5.63 2.24
C GLU A 146 -13.04 -4.14 2.13
N ALA A 147 -13.47 -3.52 3.24
CA ALA A 147 -13.73 -2.07 3.24
C ALA A 147 -12.47 -1.23 2.95
N MET A 148 -11.28 -1.69 3.36
CA MET A 148 -10.00 -1.05 3.03
C MET A 148 -9.62 -1.28 1.57
N THR A 149 -9.95 -2.43 0.98
CA THR A 149 -9.73 -2.69 -0.45
C THR A 149 -10.52 -1.73 -1.30
N ALA A 150 -11.70 -1.25 -0.89
CA ALA A 150 -12.45 -0.24 -1.65
C ALA A 150 -11.61 1.01 -2.00
N VAL A 151 -10.71 1.43 -1.11
CA VAL A 151 -9.84 2.62 -1.29
C VAL A 151 -8.37 2.29 -1.60
N CYS A 152 -8.03 1.00 -1.69
CA CYS A 152 -6.67 0.53 -1.96
C CYS A 152 -6.57 -0.43 -3.15
N SER A 153 -5.52 -0.34 -3.96
CA SER A 153 -5.41 -1.03 -5.24
C SER A 153 -4.97 -2.51 -5.16
N VAL A 154 -4.69 -3.07 -3.98
CA VAL A 154 -4.14 -4.44 -3.87
C VAL A 154 -5.23 -5.50 -3.75
N GLY A 155 -6.28 -5.26 -2.96
CA GLY A 155 -7.29 -6.26 -2.63
C GLY A 155 -6.95 -7.05 -1.37
N LEU A 156 -7.58 -8.21 -1.19
CA LEU A 156 -7.32 -9.14 -0.08
C LEU A 156 -6.01 -9.90 -0.33
N ASP A 157 -4.92 -9.46 0.30
CA ASP A 157 -3.60 -10.04 0.10
C ASP A 157 -3.05 -10.68 1.38
N MET A 158 -2.44 -11.87 1.23
CA MET A 158 -1.78 -12.60 2.33
C MET A 158 -2.69 -12.85 3.53
N VAL A 159 -3.98 -13.10 3.28
CA VAL A 159 -5.00 -13.33 4.30
C VAL A 159 -5.14 -14.83 4.54
N ALA A 160 -4.65 -15.34 5.67
CA ALA A 160 -4.80 -16.76 5.98
C ALA A 160 -6.26 -17.12 6.29
N VAL A 161 -6.79 -18.14 5.61
CA VAL A 161 -8.11 -18.75 5.90
C VAL A 161 -7.95 -20.19 6.41
N PRO A 162 -8.94 -20.74 7.14
CA PRO A 162 -8.91 -22.14 7.55
C PRO A 162 -8.77 -23.10 6.35
N GLY A 163 -7.98 -24.17 6.52
CA GLY A 163 -7.73 -25.14 5.44
C GLY A 163 -8.95 -25.97 5.01
N ASP A 164 -10.02 -25.95 5.79
CA ASP A 164 -11.33 -26.55 5.52
C ASP A 164 -12.35 -25.55 4.97
N THR A 165 -11.94 -24.32 4.65
CA THR A 165 -12.80 -23.33 3.99
C THR A 165 -13.26 -23.87 2.63
N SER A 166 -14.57 -23.83 2.37
CA SER A 166 -15.12 -24.41 1.14
C SER A 166 -14.73 -23.61 -0.10
N ALA A 167 -14.70 -24.29 -1.25
CA ALA A 167 -14.43 -23.65 -2.53
C ALA A 167 -15.46 -22.56 -2.86
N GLU A 168 -16.72 -22.73 -2.45
CA GLU A 168 -17.78 -21.75 -2.61
C GLU A 168 -17.52 -20.49 -1.80
N SER A 169 -17.05 -20.62 -0.56
CA SER A 169 -16.68 -19.46 0.28
C SER A 169 -15.50 -18.70 -0.30
N ILE A 170 -14.45 -19.39 -0.76
CA ILE A 170 -13.30 -18.76 -1.43
C ILE A 170 -13.76 -18.06 -2.72
N SER A 171 -14.64 -18.70 -3.49
CA SER A 171 -15.22 -18.09 -4.70
C SER A 171 -16.03 -16.84 -4.37
N GLY A 172 -16.75 -16.83 -3.25
CA GLY A 172 -17.44 -15.65 -2.73
C GLY A 172 -16.50 -14.49 -2.45
N MET A 173 -15.42 -14.73 -1.70
CA MET A 173 -14.40 -13.70 -1.42
C MET A 173 -13.80 -13.10 -2.70
N ILE A 174 -13.52 -13.95 -3.69
CA ILE A 174 -13.02 -13.50 -5.00
C ILE A 174 -14.08 -12.66 -5.74
N ALA A 175 -15.35 -13.08 -5.69
CA ALA A 175 -16.45 -12.36 -6.34
C ALA A 175 -16.67 -10.96 -5.73
N ASP A 176 -16.59 -10.84 -4.40
CA ASP A 176 -16.73 -9.57 -3.68
C ASP A 176 -15.60 -8.59 -4.06
N GLU A 177 -14.35 -9.05 -4.01
CA GLU A 177 -13.20 -8.25 -4.41
C GLU A 177 -13.20 -7.89 -5.90
N ALA A 178 -13.69 -8.80 -6.76
CA ALA A 178 -13.88 -8.52 -8.18
C ALA A 178 -14.98 -7.46 -8.38
N ALA A 179 -16.08 -7.51 -7.64
CA ALA A 179 -17.15 -6.51 -7.71
C ALA A 179 -16.65 -5.12 -7.29
N ILE A 180 -15.90 -5.03 -6.18
CA ILE A 180 -15.23 -3.79 -5.75
C ILE A 180 -14.30 -3.28 -6.85
N GLY A 181 -13.52 -4.17 -7.48
CA GLY A 181 -12.62 -3.86 -8.59
C GLY A 181 -13.34 -3.26 -9.80
N VAL A 182 -14.31 -4.01 -10.33
CA VAL A 182 -15.05 -3.67 -11.56
C VAL A 182 -15.83 -2.38 -11.41
N ILE A 183 -16.58 -2.20 -10.31
CA ILE A 183 -17.44 -1.03 -10.14
C ILE A 183 -16.64 0.25 -9.93
N ASN A 184 -15.48 0.17 -9.26
CA ASN A 184 -14.65 1.32 -8.99
C ASN A 184 -13.55 1.56 -10.06
N ASN A 185 -13.57 0.82 -11.17
CA ASN A 185 -12.53 0.86 -12.22
C ASN A 185 -11.11 0.77 -11.65
N LYS A 186 -10.91 -0.17 -10.73
CA LYS A 186 -9.64 -0.37 -10.02
C LYS A 186 -9.18 -1.81 -10.18
N THR A 187 -7.87 -1.99 -10.12
CA THR A 187 -7.30 -3.32 -9.95
C THR A 187 -7.51 -3.80 -8.52
N THR A 188 -7.83 -5.08 -8.37
CA THR A 188 -7.87 -5.84 -7.12
C THR A 188 -7.26 -7.21 -7.37
N ALA A 189 -6.80 -7.86 -6.31
CA ALA A 189 -6.30 -9.22 -6.31
C ALA A 189 -6.74 -9.92 -5.03
N VAL A 190 -6.82 -11.25 -5.08
CA VAL A 190 -7.14 -12.08 -3.91
C VAL A 190 -6.06 -13.14 -3.76
N ARG A 191 -5.43 -13.16 -2.57
CA ARG A 191 -4.49 -14.18 -2.11
C ARG A 191 -4.90 -14.58 -0.70
N VAL A 192 -5.64 -15.68 -0.61
CA VAL A 192 -6.17 -16.31 0.61
C VAL A 192 -5.64 -17.73 0.78
#